data_AF-A0A9D1PV76-F1
#
_entry.id   AF-A0A9D1PV76-F1
#
_cell.length_a   1.000
_cell.length_b   1.000
_cell.length_c   1.000
_cell.angle_alpha   90.00
_cell.angle_beta   90.00
_cell.angle_gamma   90.00
#
_symmetry.space_group_name_H-M   'P 1'
#
loop_
_entity.id
_entity.type
_entity.pdbx_description
1 polymer ?
#
loop_
_entity_poly.entity_id
_entity_poly.type
_entity_poly.pdbx_seq_one_letter_code
_entity_poly.pdbx_strand_id
1 'polypeptide(L)'
;MNKILLIFLSALATMSLRITPMFARKAEKLPKKVRKAMYLLPVSSLGALIFPLALTDFSSSWYASLAGVLAAFILGYKKISMVLSIFASLIVTTLILLI
;
A
#
# COMPACT_ATOMS: atom_id res chain seq x y z
N MET A 1 -21.54 -6.46 -21.80
CA MET A 1 -20.43 -7.37 -21.36
C MET A 1 -20.87 -8.09 -20.11
N ASN A 2 -20.87 -9.43 -20.13
CA ASN A 2 -21.31 -10.23 -19.00
C ASN A 2 -20.31 -10.08 -17.84
N LYS A 3 -20.77 -9.64 -16.64
CA LYS A 3 -19.89 -9.30 -15.50
C LYS A 3 -18.96 -10.46 -15.11
N ILE A 4 -19.41 -11.69 -15.33
CA ILE A 4 -18.66 -12.94 -15.11
C ILE A 4 -17.39 -12.99 -15.98
N LEU A 5 -17.46 -12.55 -17.24
CA LEU A 5 -16.33 -12.55 -18.15
C LEU A 5 -15.26 -11.54 -17.71
N LEU A 6 -15.69 -10.40 -17.16
CA LEU A 6 -14.82 -9.36 -16.59
C LEU A 6 -14.07 -9.85 -15.34
N ILE A 7 -14.76 -10.58 -14.46
CA ILE A 7 -14.16 -11.20 -13.27
C ILE A 7 -13.17 -12.29 -13.68
N PHE A 8 -13.52 -13.11 -14.68
CA PHE A 8 -12.64 -14.16 -15.17
C PHE A 8 -11.37 -13.58 -15.80
N LEU A 9 -11.51 -12.53 -16.61
CA LEU A 9 -10.39 -11.87 -17.28
C LEU A 9 -9.46 -11.17 -16.26
N SER A 10 -10.02 -10.53 -15.24
CA SER A 10 -9.23 -9.90 -14.16
C SER A 10 -8.54 -10.94 -13.29
N ALA A 11 -9.20 -12.04 -12.96
CA ALA A 11 -8.60 -13.15 -12.23
C ALA A 11 -7.43 -13.76 -13.01
N LEU A 12 -7.58 -13.97 -14.31
CA LEU A 12 -6.57 -14.56 -15.17
C LEU A 12 -5.36 -13.64 -15.35
N ALA A 13 -5.59 -12.33 -15.53
CA ALA A 13 -4.52 -11.33 -15.58
C ALA A 13 -3.73 -11.25 -14.25
N THR A 14 -4.43 -11.24 -13.12
CA THR A 14 -3.80 -11.13 -11.79
C THR A 14 -3.00 -12.40 -11.44
N MET A 15 -3.57 -13.57 -11.72
CA MET A 15 -2.89 -14.85 -11.49
C MET A 15 -1.67 -15.00 -12.39
N SER A 16 -1.75 -14.60 -13.66
CA SER A 16 -0.60 -14.64 -14.57
C SER A 16 0.56 -13.81 -14.03
N LEU A 17 0.30 -12.59 -13.55
CA LEU A 17 1.33 -11.73 -12.97
C LEU A 17 1.96 -12.32 -11.69
N ARG A 18 1.17 -13.02 -10.86
CA ARG A 18 1.62 -13.70 -9.63
C ARG A 18 2.40 -14.99 -9.89
N ILE A 19 2.08 -15.69 -10.98
CA ILE A 19 2.70 -16.95 -11.38
C ILE A 19 3.99 -16.71 -12.19
N THR A 20 4.09 -15.57 -12.88
CA THR A 20 5.29 -15.11 -13.60
C THR A 20 6.58 -15.17 -12.76
N PRO A 21 6.64 -14.66 -11.51
CA PRO A 21 7.84 -14.77 -10.68
C PRO A 21 8.18 -16.21 -10.26
N MET A 22 7.21 -17.14 -10.25
CA MET A 22 7.46 -18.55 -9.94
C MET A 22 8.15 -19.29 -11.09
N PHE A 23 7.82 -18.95 -12.34
CA PHE A 23 8.47 -19.50 -13.54
C PHE A 23 9.73 -18.74 -13.96
N ALA A 24 9.93 -17.53 -13.44
CA ALA A 24 11.17 -16.76 -13.57
C ALA A 24 12.30 -17.34 -12.72
N ARG A 25 12.64 -18.61 -12.93
CA ARG A 25 13.76 -19.35 -12.30
C ARG A 25 15.14 -18.72 -12.57
N LYS A 26 15.21 -17.69 -13.44
CA LYS A 26 16.39 -16.83 -13.67
C LYS A 26 16.55 -15.70 -12.64
N ALA A 27 15.62 -15.52 -11.69
CA ALA A 27 15.75 -14.54 -10.61
C ALA A 27 17.03 -14.74 -9.77
N GLU A 28 17.53 -15.97 -9.69
CA GLU A 28 18.79 -16.33 -9.03
C GLU A 28 20.04 -15.79 -9.73
N LYS A 29 19.98 -15.51 -11.04
CA LYS A 29 21.09 -14.95 -11.83
C LYS A 29 21.12 -13.42 -11.82
N LEU A 30 20.19 -12.74 -11.14
CA LEU A 30 20.24 -11.28 -11.09
C LEU A 30 21.41 -10.79 -10.23
N PRO A 31 22.14 -9.76 -10.69
CA PRO A 31 23.21 -9.15 -9.91
C PRO A 31 22.65 -8.65 -8.57
N LYS A 32 23.43 -8.81 -7.50
CA LYS A 32 23.02 -8.54 -6.10
C LYS A 32 22.32 -7.19 -5.90
N LYS A 33 22.69 -6.16 -6.70
CA LYS A 33 22.09 -4.83 -6.67
C LYS A 33 20.63 -4.81 -7.16
N VAL A 34 20.33 -5.50 -8.26
CA VAL A 34 18.97 -5.52 -8.85
C VAL A 34 18.03 -6.38 -8.01
N ARG A 35 18.53 -7.49 -7.44
CA ARG A 35 17.74 -8.31 -6.51
C ARG A 35 17.32 -7.52 -5.26
N LYS A 36 18.22 -6.71 -4.71
CA LYS A 36 17.90 -5.81 -3.59
C LYS A 36 16.88 -4.75 -4.00
N ALA A 37 17.03 -4.14 -5.17
CA ALA A 37 16.06 -3.16 -5.68
C ALA A 37 14.66 -3.78 -5.86
N MET A 38 14.55 -4.97 -6.45
CA MET A 38 13.27 -5.66 -6.64
C MET A 38 12.58 -6.03 -5.33
N TYR A 39 13.33 -6.30 -4.26
CA TYR A 39 12.77 -6.55 -2.92
C TYR A 39 12.22 -5.26 -2.28
N LEU A 40 12.82 -4.12 -2.59
CA LEU A 40 12.41 -2.82 -2.07
C LEU A 40 11.24 -2.23 -2.87
N LEU A 41 11.08 -2.57 -4.15
CA LEU A 41 10.03 -2.05 -5.03
C LEU A 41 8.61 -2.16 -4.44
N PRO A 42 8.14 -3.30 -3.90
CA PRO A 42 6.79 -3.41 -3.34
C PRO A 42 6.58 -2.47 -2.13
N VAL A 43 7.57 -2.40 -1.25
CA VAL A 43 7.50 -1.57 -0.04
C VAL A 43 7.55 -0.07 -0.41
N SER A 44 8.40 0.30 -1.36
CA SER A 44 8.48 1.67 -1.88
C SER A 44 7.22 2.07 -2.65
N SER A 45 6.62 1.15 -3.40
CA SER A 45 5.36 1.38 -4.12
C SER A 45 4.20 1.66 -3.16
N LEU A 46 4.11 0.92 -2.05
CA LEU A 46 3.12 1.19 -1.00
C LEU A 46 3.26 2.61 -0.45
N GLY A 47 4.49 3.05 -0.14
CA GLY A 47 4.73 4.42 0.32
C GLY A 47 4.37 5.49 -0.71
N ALA A 48 4.76 5.26 -1.98
CA ALA A 48 4.48 6.17 -3.09
C ALA A 48 3.00 6.28 -3.44
N LEU A 49 2.18 5.26 -3.13
CA LEU A 49 0.73 5.29 -3.30
C LEU A 49 0.01 5.94 -2.11
N ILE A 50 0.43 5.64 -0.88
CA ILE A 50 -0.24 6.14 0.33
C ILE A 50 -0.05 7.65 0.49
N PHE A 51 1.16 8.17 0.19
CA PHE A 51 1.47 9.58 0.36
C PHE A 51 0.58 10.54 -0.45
N PRO A 52 0.40 10.37 -1.79
CA PRO A 52 -0.50 11.23 -2.55
C PRO A 52 -1.96 11.02 -2.15
N LEU A 53 -2.40 9.78 -1.87
CA LEU A 53 -3.77 9.49 -1.43
C LEU A 53 -4.14 10.33 -0.21
N ALA A 54 -3.27 10.32 0.80
CA ALA A 54 -3.48 11.08 2.02
C ALA A 54 -3.61 12.59 1.78
N LEU A 55 -3.01 13.14 0.73
CA LEU A 55 -3.13 14.56 0.41
C LEU A 55 -4.38 14.89 -0.41
N THR A 56 -4.84 13.95 -1.25
CA THR A 56 -5.97 14.17 -2.17
C THR A 56 -7.33 13.78 -1.63
N ASP A 57 -7.40 12.89 -0.64
CA ASP A 57 -8.68 12.36 -0.13
C ASP A 57 -9.57 13.44 0.54
N PHE A 58 -8.97 14.43 1.19
CA PHE A 58 -9.71 15.47 1.93
C PHE A 58 -9.35 16.86 1.43
N SER A 59 -9.92 17.25 0.29
CA SER A 59 -9.64 18.54 -0.39
C SER A 59 -9.81 19.79 0.49
N SER A 60 -10.65 19.75 1.53
CA SER A 60 -10.87 20.90 2.43
C SER A 60 -10.03 20.87 3.72
N SER A 61 -9.43 19.72 4.07
CA SER A 61 -8.78 19.51 5.37
C SER A 61 -7.58 18.56 5.26
N TRP A 62 -6.65 18.88 4.36
CA TRP A 62 -5.43 18.09 4.13
C TRP A 62 -4.62 17.82 5.41
N TYR A 63 -4.70 18.74 6.39
CA TYR A 63 -4.09 18.60 7.71
C TYR A 63 -4.60 17.38 8.50
N ALA A 64 -5.89 17.00 8.35
CA ALA A 64 -6.49 15.88 9.06
C ALA A 64 -5.89 14.55 8.62
N SER A 65 -5.70 14.40 7.31
CA SER A 65 -5.12 13.21 6.70
C SER A 65 -3.63 13.09 7.00
N LEU A 66 -2.90 14.22 6.99
CA LEU A 66 -1.49 14.25 7.37
C LEU A 66 -1.30 13.82 8.84
N ALA A 67 -2.16 14.31 9.74
CA ALA A 67 -2.14 13.92 11.15
C ALA A 67 -2.46 12.43 11.37
N GLY A 68 -3.42 11.88 10.62
CA GLY A 68 -3.70 10.44 10.61
C GLY A 68 -2.50 9.61 10.16
N VAL A 69 -1.88 9.98 9.03
CA VAL A 69 -0.67 9.31 8.52
C VAL A 69 0.50 9.41 9.50
N LEU A 70 0.71 10.56 10.13
CA LEU A 70 1.74 10.74 11.15
C LEU A 70 1.48 9.87 12.38
N ALA A 71 0.23 9.80 12.84
CA ALA A 71 -0.15 8.90 13.94
C ALA A 71 0.12 7.42 13.59
N ALA A 72 -0.29 6.98 12.39
CA ALA A 72 0.02 5.64 11.90
C ALA A 72 1.53 5.37 11.80
N PHE A 73 2.32 6.34 11.33
CA PHE A 73 3.76 6.20 11.20
C PHE A 73 4.44 6.06 12.57
N ILE A 74 4.06 6.88 13.55
CA ILE A 74 4.63 6.86 14.90
C ILE A 74 4.29 5.54 15.62
N LEU A 75 3.05 5.08 15.51
CA LEU A 75 2.60 3.82 16.11
C LEU A 75 3.23 2.59 15.42
N GLY A 76 3.34 2.63 14.09
CA GLY A 76 4.03 1.61 13.31
C GLY A 76 5.52 1.51 13.64
N TYR A 77 6.20 2.64 13.88
CA TYR A 77 7.61 2.65 14.27
C TYR A 77 7.85 1.94 15.62
N LYS A 78 6.88 2.00 16.54
CA LYS A 78 6.93 1.28 17.83
C LYS A 78 6.69 -0.22 17.73
N LYS A 79 6.58 -0.80 16.51
CA LYS A 79 6.22 -2.21 16.27
C LYS A 79 4.90 -2.63 16.95
N ILE A 80 4.00 -1.68 17.17
CA ILE A 80 2.65 -1.97 17.68
C ILE A 80 1.88 -2.70 16.59
N SER A 81 0.96 -3.58 16.99
CA SER A 81 0.12 -4.37 16.08
C SER A 81 -0.45 -3.51 14.96
N MET A 82 -0.30 -3.98 13.72
CA MET A 82 -0.73 -3.26 12.51
C MET A 82 -2.19 -2.79 12.58
N VAL A 83 -3.05 -3.62 13.18
CA VAL A 83 -4.47 -3.31 13.44
C VAL A 83 -4.63 -2.06 14.33
N LEU A 84 -3.89 -1.98 15.44
CA LEU A 84 -3.95 -0.85 16.37
C LEU A 84 -3.50 0.46 15.71
N SER A 85 -2.47 0.39 14.86
CA SER A 85 -1.98 1.55 14.11
C SER A 85 -3.04 2.09 13.14
N ILE A 86 -3.81 1.20 12.50
CA ILE A 86 -4.89 1.59 11.59
C ILE A 86 -6.04 2.23 12.38
N PHE A 87 -6.46 1.62 13.49
CA PHE A 87 -7.53 2.17 14.34
C PHE A 87 -7.17 3.54 14.90
N ALA A 88 -5.95 3.72 15.38
CA ALA A 88 -5.50 5.03 15.89
C ALA A 88 -5.49 6.10 14.79
N SER A 89 -5.02 5.78 13.59
CA SER A 89 -5.09 6.70 12.44
C SER A 89 -6.53 7.08 12.10
N LEU A 90 -7.45 6.12 12.10
CA LEU A 90 -8.86 6.37 11.85
C LEU A 90 -9.46 7.31 12.91
N ILE A 91 -9.22 7.03 14.19
CA ILE A 91 -9.70 7.84 15.32
C ILE A 91 -9.16 9.26 15.25
N VAL A 92 -7.86 9.44 14.98
CA VAL A 92 -7.24 10.76 14.87
C VAL A 92 -7.81 11.54 13.69
N THR A 93 -7.98 10.90 12.54
CA THR A 93 -8.51 11.56 11.33
C THR A 93 -9.97 11.98 11.53
N THR A 94 -10.80 11.12 12.14
CA THR A 94 -12.21 11.46 12.41
C THR A 94 -12.37 12.52 13.48
N LEU A 95 -11.53 12.53 14.53
CA LEU A 95 -11.52 13.60 15.53
C LEU A 95 -11.20 14.96 14.93
N ILE A 96 -10.24 15.03 14.02
CA ILE A 96 -9.83 16.29 13.38
C ILE A 96 -10.87 16.78 12.37
N LEU A 97 -11.58 15.87 11.69
CA LEU A 97 -12.69 16.24 10.80
C LEU A 97 -13.96 16.67 11.53
N LEU A 98 -14.12 16.27 12.79
CA LEU A 98 -15.26 16.66 13.63
C LEU A 98 -15.09 18.07 14.24
N ILE A 99 -13.85 18.55 14.35
CA ILE A 99 -13.47 19.89 14.80
C ILE A 99 -13.62 20.89 13.66
#